data_AF-A0ABD1ZNM3-F1
#
_entry.id   AF-A0ABD1ZNM3-F1
#
_cell.length_a   1.000
_cell.length_b   1.000
_cell.length_c   1.000
_cell.angle_alpha   90.00
_cell.angle_beta   90.00
_cell.angle_gamma   90.00
#
_symmetry.space_group_name_H-M   'P 1'
#
loop_
_entity.id
_entity.type
_entity.pdbx_description
1 polymer ?
#
loop_
_entity_poly.entity_id
_entity_poly.type
_entity_poly.pdbx_seq_one_letter_code
_entity_poly.pdbx_strand_id
1 'polypeptide(L)'
;MCRPICPVVFAQFEAKPVRVDDLCKFDVYILDNQLADSGFLIRRWSFNRIAAGILSLIFLRLVVQDHDNLFVAAESVHAIGIMVLIYKFTKEKTCAGLSLKSQELTAIFLAVRLYCSVVMEYDIHTLLDSMTLITTLWVIYTIRFKLKSSHLAEMDNLPIYYVLIPCTVLALLVHPKTSHHIVNRILWAFCVYLEAVSVLPQLRVMQNTKVVEPFTAHYVFALGVARFLSCAHWVLQMLDSRSFLFTALGYGLWPSMVLLSEIVQTFILADFCYYYIKSVYEGQLMVRLPSGVV
;
A
#
# COMPACT_ATOMS: atom_id res chain seq x y z
N MET A 1 -56.62 -4.87 12.26
CA MET A 1 -55.50 -4.93 11.30
C MET A 1 -54.25 -4.37 11.98
N CYS A 2 -53.09 -4.98 11.69
CA CYS A 2 -51.72 -4.66 12.13
C CYS A 2 -51.20 -5.28 13.46
N ARG A 3 -49.99 -5.86 13.35
CA ARG A 3 -49.20 -6.70 14.29
C ARG A 3 -48.36 -5.89 15.30
N PRO A 4 -47.72 -6.56 16.29
CA PRO A 4 -46.24 -6.58 16.37
C PRO A 4 -45.69 -8.00 16.66
N ILE A 5 -44.71 -8.53 15.91
CA ILE A 5 -43.23 -8.43 16.02
C ILE A 5 -42.66 -9.10 17.28
N CYS A 6 -41.87 -10.14 17.03
CA CYS A 6 -41.21 -11.08 17.95
C CYS A 6 -39.81 -10.54 18.36
N PRO A 7 -39.32 -10.76 19.60
CA PRO A 7 -37.93 -10.50 19.96
C PRO A 7 -37.03 -11.74 19.75
N VAL A 8 -35.79 -11.43 19.38
CA VAL A 8 -34.66 -12.27 18.98
C VAL A 8 -34.09 -13.09 20.16
N VAL A 9 -33.69 -14.33 19.87
CA VAL A 9 -33.02 -15.28 20.78
C VAL A 9 -31.56 -14.86 21.02
N PHE A 10 -31.17 -14.72 22.30
CA PHE A 10 -29.78 -14.66 22.77
C PHE A 10 -29.21 -16.09 22.86
N ALA A 11 -28.05 -16.34 22.25
CA ALA A 11 -27.23 -17.53 22.51
C ALA A 11 -25.94 -17.10 23.21
N GLN A 12 -25.77 -17.49 24.47
CA GLN A 12 -24.52 -17.39 25.24
C GLN A 12 -23.47 -18.35 24.66
N PHE A 13 -22.31 -17.82 24.27
CA PHE A 13 -21.08 -18.60 24.07
C PHE A 13 -20.23 -18.48 25.34
N GLU A 14 -20.11 -19.56 26.11
CA GLU A 14 -19.11 -19.69 27.17
C GLU A 14 -17.72 -19.94 26.55
N ALA A 15 -16.79 -19.01 26.72
CA ALA A 15 -15.38 -19.21 26.37
C ALA A 15 -14.70 -20.04 27.47
N LYS A 16 -14.18 -21.22 27.14
CA LYS A 16 -13.29 -21.99 28.04
C LYS A 16 -11.94 -21.27 28.17
N PRO A 17 -11.35 -21.19 29.37
CA PRO A 17 -10.04 -20.59 29.56
C PRO A 17 -8.94 -21.48 28.95
N VAL A 18 -8.12 -20.90 28.08
CA VAL A 18 -6.92 -21.53 27.50
C VAL A 18 -5.82 -21.55 28.58
N ARG A 19 -5.21 -22.72 28.79
CA ARG A 19 -4.13 -22.92 29.78
C ARG A 19 -2.82 -22.31 29.27
N VAL A 20 -2.11 -21.58 30.12
CA VAL A 20 -0.85 -20.87 29.79
C VAL A 20 0.27 -21.84 29.34
N ASP A 21 0.21 -23.10 29.77
CA ASP A 21 1.20 -24.12 29.43
C ASP A 21 1.12 -24.59 27.96
N ASP A 22 -0.04 -24.49 27.32
CA ASP A 22 -0.24 -24.81 25.90
C ASP A 22 0.25 -23.69 24.98
N LEU A 23 0.26 -22.44 25.46
CA LEU A 23 0.81 -21.27 24.76
C LEU A 23 2.35 -21.37 24.66
N CYS A 24 3.03 -21.77 25.74
CA CYS A 24 4.50 -21.93 25.74
C CYS A 24 4.99 -23.03 24.79
N LYS A 25 4.27 -24.16 24.66
CA LYS A 25 4.65 -25.23 23.72
C LYS A 25 4.40 -24.86 22.26
N PHE A 26 3.37 -24.06 21.98
CA PHE A 26 3.11 -23.54 20.63
C PHE A 26 4.15 -22.49 20.21
N ASP A 27 4.58 -21.61 21.12
CA ASP A 27 5.57 -20.58 20.80
C ASP A 27 6.97 -21.18 20.52
N VAL A 28 7.39 -22.23 21.23
CA VAL A 28 8.69 -22.89 21.02
C VAL A 28 8.75 -23.64 19.68
N TYR A 29 7.67 -24.32 19.26
CA TYR A 29 7.63 -25.05 17.98
C TYR A 29 7.63 -24.11 16.77
N ILE A 30 7.08 -22.90 16.92
CA ILE A 30 7.11 -21.86 15.88
C ILE A 30 8.50 -21.19 15.82
N LEU A 31 9.14 -20.94 16.96
CA LEU A 31 10.47 -20.33 17.02
C LEU A 31 11.56 -21.14 16.31
N ASP A 32 11.54 -22.47 16.41
CA ASP A 32 12.53 -23.34 15.74
C ASP A 32 12.38 -23.34 14.20
N ASN A 33 11.14 -23.31 13.69
CA ASN A 33 10.90 -23.19 12.25
C ASN A 33 11.22 -21.78 11.72
N GLN A 34 11.10 -20.75 12.56
CA GLN A 34 11.31 -19.35 12.19
C GLN A 34 12.79 -18.94 12.17
N LEU A 35 13.64 -19.65 12.92
CA LEU A 35 15.11 -19.48 12.89
C LEU A 35 15.74 -20.15 11.66
N ALA A 36 15.22 -21.29 11.20
CA ALA A 36 15.70 -21.96 9.99
C ALA A 36 15.44 -21.15 8.70
N ASP A 37 14.35 -20.38 8.66
CA ASP A 37 13.99 -19.53 7.50
C ASP A 37 14.75 -18.19 7.46
N SER A 38 15.25 -17.69 8.60
CA SER A 38 15.80 -16.33 8.72
C SER A 38 17.10 -16.08 7.91
N GLY A 39 17.85 -17.12 7.54
CA GLY A 39 19.06 -17.02 6.69
C GLY A 39 18.81 -17.14 5.18
N PHE A 40 17.57 -17.41 4.74
CA PHE A 40 17.24 -17.81 3.37
C PHE A 40 16.37 -16.80 2.60
N LEU A 41 15.85 -15.78 3.28
CA LEU A 41 14.68 -15.00 2.84
C LEU A 41 14.92 -13.89 1.80
N ILE A 42 16.17 -13.53 1.47
CA ILE A 42 16.47 -12.54 0.41
C ILE A 42 16.81 -13.21 -0.95
N ARG A 43 17.06 -14.54 -0.99
CA ARG A 43 17.71 -15.18 -2.15
C ARG A 43 16.83 -16.07 -3.03
N ARG A 44 15.53 -16.22 -2.74
CA ARG A 44 14.68 -17.06 -3.60
C ARG A 44 13.25 -16.54 -3.69
N TRP A 45 13.06 -15.49 -4.51
CA TRP A 45 11.81 -15.41 -5.27
C TRP A 45 11.66 -16.74 -5.99
N SER A 46 10.73 -17.59 -5.53
CA SER A 46 10.49 -18.82 -6.24
C SER A 46 9.98 -18.43 -7.62
N PHE A 47 10.51 -19.07 -8.66
CA PHE A 47 10.06 -18.91 -10.04
C PHE A 47 8.53 -18.86 -10.15
N ASN A 48 7.85 -19.64 -9.31
CA ASN A 48 6.39 -19.70 -9.18
C ASN A 48 5.73 -18.35 -8.83
N ARG A 49 6.34 -17.50 -8.00
CA ARG A 49 5.77 -16.17 -7.64
C ARG A 49 5.85 -15.19 -8.81
N ILE A 50 6.99 -15.16 -9.49
CA ILE A 50 7.19 -14.32 -10.68
C ILE A 50 6.25 -14.80 -11.79
N ALA A 51 6.16 -16.11 -12.01
CA ALA A 51 5.24 -16.72 -12.96
C ALA A 51 3.78 -16.38 -12.65
N ALA A 52 3.36 -16.40 -11.38
CA ALA A 52 2.01 -16.00 -10.98
C ALA A 52 1.73 -14.52 -11.26
N GLY A 53 2.69 -13.62 -11.01
CA GLY A 53 2.56 -12.21 -11.37
C GLY A 53 2.39 -11.99 -12.87
N ILE A 54 3.24 -12.65 -13.68
CA ILE A 54 3.16 -12.59 -15.14
C ILE A 54 1.83 -13.17 -15.64
N LEU A 55 1.38 -14.29 -15.09
CA LEU A 55 0.11 -14.91 -15.45
C LEU A 55 -1.08 -14.00 -15.13
N SER A 56 -1.05 -13.32 -13.98
CA SER A 56 -2.05 -12.32 -13.60
C SER A 56 -2.08 -11.15 -14.58
N LEU A 57 -0.93 -10.65 -15.03
CA LEU A 57 -0.85 -9.58 -16.04
C LEU A 57 -1.42 -10.04 -17.40
N ILE A 58 -1.11 -11.26 -17.83
CA ILE A 58 -1.67 -11.85 -19.05
C ILE A 58 -3.18 -11.97 -18.92
N PHE A 59 -3.67 -12.47 -17.78
CA PHE A 59 -5.10 -12.58 -17.51
C PHE A 59 -5.80 -11.21 -17.55
N LEU A 60 -5.23 -10.19 -16.91
CA LEU A 60 -5.78 -8.82 -16.95
C LEU A 60 -5.83 -8.27 -18.38
N ARG A 61 -4.80 -8.52 -19.19
CA ARG A 61 -4.80 -8.13 -20.62
C ARG A 61 -5.92 -8.78 -21.42
N LEU A 62 -6.28 -10.03 -21.09
CA LEU A 62 -7.33 -10.77 -21.80
C LEU A 62 -8.73 -10.35 -21.37
N VAL A 63 -8.89 -9.91 -20.12
CA VAL A 63 -10.20 -9.58 -19.52
C VAL A 63 -10.55 -8.11 -19.69
N VAL A 64 -9.58 -7.21 -19.54
CA VAL A 64 -9.84 -5.77 -19.56
C VAL A 64 -9.59 -5.22 -20.95
N GLN A 65 -10.67 -4.84 -21.62
CA GLN A 65 -10.61 -4.22 -22.95
C GLN A 65 -10.28 -2.72 -22.89
N ASP A 66 -10.69 -2.04 -21.80
CA ASP A 66 -10.48 -0.62 -21.61
C ASP A 66 -9.62 -0.36 -20.36
N HIS A 67 -8.41 0.13 -20.60
CA HIS A 67 -7.35 0.23 -19.59
C HIS A 67 -7.70 1.22 -18.48
N ASP A 68 -8.54 2.21 -18.76
CA ASP A 68 -8.97 3.21 -17.77
C ASP A 68 -9.77 2.58 -16.63
N ASN A 69 -10.43 1.43 -16.89
CA ASN A 69 -11.11 0.66 -15.84
C ASN A 69 -10.14 0.08 -14.80
N LEU A 70 -8.88 -0.21 -15.18
CA LEU A 70 -7.87 -0.67 -14.22
C LEU A 70 -7.47 0.43 -13.26
N PHE A 71 -7.34 1.66 -13.76
CA PHE A 71 -7.04 2.82 -12.92
C PHE A 71 -8.17 3.09 -11.92
N VAL A 72 -9.42 3.10 -12.40
CA VAL A 72 -10.59 3.28 -11.52
C VAL A 72 -10.70 2.15 -10.48
N ALA A 73 -10.38 0.91 -10.88
CA ALA A 73 -10.33 -0.22 -9.95
C ALA A 73 -9.24 -0.06 -8.90
N ALA A 74 -8.03 0.39 -9.29
CA ALA A 74 -6.94 0.66 -8.37
C ALA A 74 -7.34 1.68 -7.29
N GLU A 75 -7.89 2.83 -7.71
CA GLU A 75 -8.37 3.88 -6.80
C GLU A 75 -9.51 3.39 -5.90
N SER A 76 -10.44 2.58 -6.44
CA SER A 76 -11.53 2.00 -5.66
C SER A 76 -11.04 1.04 -4.58
N VAL A 77 -10.08 0.17 -4.89
CA VAL A 77 -9.46 -0.75 -3.92
C VAL A 77 -8.70 0.04 -2.85
N HIS A 78 -7.98 1.09 -3.25
CA HIS A 78 -7.29 1.96 -2.31
C HIS A 78 -8.27 2.66 -1.34
N ALA A 79 -9.37 3.19 -1.86
CA ALA A 79 -10.43 3.79 -1.06
C ALA A 79 -11.04 2.79 -0.06
N ILE A 80 -11.24 1.53 -0.47
CA ILE A 80 -11.68 0.46 0.45
C ILE A 80 -10.68 0.24 1.58
N GLY A 81 -9.38 0.19 1.28
CA GLY A 81 -8.34 0.11 2.30
C GLY A 81 -8.41 1.26 3.30
N ILE A 82 -8.60 2.49 2.82
CA ILE A 82 -8.75 3.68 3.67
C ILE A 82 -10.04 3.58 4.52
N MET A 83 -11.15 3.09 3.97
CA MET A 83 -12.38 2.87 4.72
C MET A 83 -12.18 1.88 5.88
N VAL A 84 -11.41 0.81 5.66
CA VAL A 84 -11.03 -0.13 6.72
C VAL A 84 -10.22 0.57 7.83
N LEU A 85 -9.31 1.46 7.45
CA LEU A 85 -8.53 2.25 8.41
C LEU A 85 -9.41 3.23 9.23
N ILE A 86 -10.36 3.90 8.57
CA ILE A 86 -11.35 4.77 9.24
C ILE A 86 -12.20 3.97 10.22
N TYR A 87 -12.62 2.76 9.84
CA TYR A 87 -13.37 1.87 10.72
C TYR A 87 -12.57 1.54 11.98
N LYS A 88 -11.30 1.14 11.81
CA LYS A 88 -10.37 0.88 12.93
C LYS A 88 -10.28 2.08 13.87
N PHE A 89 -10.06 3.29 13.35
CA PHE A 89 -9.98 4.49 14.19
C PHE A 89 -11.28 4.80 14.92
N THR A 90 -12.41 4.52 14.30
CA THR A 90 -13.71 4.82 14.88
C THR A 90 -14.13 3.81 15.95
N LYS A 91 -13.87 2.53 15.72
CA LYS A 91 -14.31 1.40 16.57
C LYS A 91 -13.26 0.97 17.59
N GLU A 92 -12.05 0.68 17.14
CA GLU A 92 -10.96 0.17 18.00
C GLU A 92 -10.25 1.29 18.76
N LYS A 93 -10.42 2.55 18.34
CA LYS A 93 -9.81 3.74 18.98
C LYS A 93 -8.29 3.60 19.16
N THR A 94 -7.62 2.95 18.21
CA THR A 94 -6.16 2.73 18.24
C THR A 94 -5.54 3.01 16.88
N CYS A 95 -4.32 3.53 16.88
CA CYS A 95 -3.46 3.65 15.69
C CYS A 95 -2.20 2.78 15.76
N ALA A 96 -2.19 1.77 16.64
CA ALA A 96 -1.11 0.80 16.75
C ALA A 96 -0.81 0.14 15.39
N GLY A 97 0.48 -0.08 15.08
CA GLY A 97 0.92 -0.68 13.83
C GLY A 97 0.84 0.21 12.58
N LEU A 98 0.41 1.47 12.69
CA LEU A 98 0.41 2.43 11.59
C LEU A 98 1.56 3.45 11.73
N SER A 99 2.31 3.64 10.65
CA SER A 99 3.37 4.65 10.54
C SER A 99 2.77 6.02 10.23
N LEU A 100 3.04 7.00 11.09
CA LEU A 100 2.68 8.39 10.83
C LEU A 100 3.52 8.95 9.67
N LYS A 101 4.79 8.56 9.60
CA LYS A 101 5.72 9.04 8.57
C LYS A 101 5.32 8.61 7.16
N SER A 102 4.80 7.38 7.01
CA SER A 102 4.27 6.93 5.71
C SER A 102 3.04 7.75 5.28
N GLN A 103 2.13 8.07 6.21
CA GLN A 103 0.98 8.94 5.92
C GLN A 103 1.42 10.36 5.54
N GLU A 104 2.44 10.90 6.20
CA GLU A 104 3.00 12.22 5.86
C GLU A 104 3.65 12.24 4.48
N LEU A 105 4.46 11.23 4.15
CA LEU A 105 5.01 11.06 2.80
C LEU A 105 3.89 10.94 1.75
N THR A 106 2.80 10.26 2.12
CA THR A 106 1.62 10.08 1.25
C THR A 106 0.93 11.41 0.97
N ALA A 107 0.69 12.20 2.02
CA ALA A 107 0.13 13.54 1.88
C ALA A 107 1.03 14.47 1.05
N ILE A 108 2.35 14.38 1.20
CA ILE A 108 3.31 15.19 0.42
C ILE A 108 3.20 14.87 -1.07
N PHE A 109 3.30 13.60 -1.47
CA PHE A 109 3.23 13.28 -2.90
C PHE A 109 1.85 13.58 -3.49
N LEU A 110 0.76 13.33 -2.75
CA LEU A 110 -0.60 13.64 -3.21
C LEU A 110 -0.81 15.15 -3.37
N ALA A 111 -0.29 15.98 -2.46
CA ALA A 111 -0.36 17.43 -2.59
C ALA A 111 0.39 17.93 -3.83
N VAL A 112 1.58 17.40 -4.10
CA VAL A 112 2.36 17.75 -5.30
C VAL A 112 1.68 17.23 -6.56
N ARG A 113 1.13 16.01 -6.56
CA ARG A 113 0.37 15.45 -7.68
C ARG A 113 -0.86 16.29 -7.99
N LEU A 114 -1.65 16.64 -6.97
CA LEU A 114 -2.83 17.47 -7.13
C LEU A 114 -2.48 18.84 -7.72
N TYR A 115 -1.40 19.47 -7.26
CA TYR A 115 -0.89 20.70 -7.87
C TYR A 115 -0.55 20.50 -9.35
N CYS A 116 0.19 19.44 -9.69
CA CYS A 116 0.54 19.13 -11.08
C CYS A 116 -0.72 18.88 -11.93
N SER A 117 -1.69 18.14 -11.41
CA SER A 117 -2.97 17.87 -12.07
C SER A 117 -3.71 19.17 -12.36
N VAL A 118 -3.92 20.04 -11.37
CA VAL A 118 -4.61 21.32 -11.59
C VAL A 118 -3.91 22.19 -12.64
N VAL A 119 -2.58 22.17 -12.70
CA VAL A 119 -1.80 23.01 -13.61
C VAL A 119 -1.64 22.39 -15.01
N MET A 120 -1.68 21.06 -15.13
CA MET A 120 -1.36 20.34 -16.38
C MET A 120 -2.56 19.60 -16.98
N GLU A 121 -3.44 19.03 -16.16
CA GLU A 121 -4.47 18.05 -16.53
C GLU A 121 -5.74 18.26 -15.69
N TYR A 122 -6.65 19.10 -16.19
CA TYR A 122 -7.92 19.46 -15.52
C TYR A 122 -8.97 18.33 -15.61
N ASP A 123 -8.64 17.14 -15.11
CA ASP A 123 -9.43 15.92 -15.31
C ASP A 123 -9.98 15.30 -14.00
N ILE A 124 -10.82 14.27 -14.12
CA ILE A 124 -11.43 13.47 -13.05
C ILE A 124 -10.40 12.92 -12.05
N HIS A 125 -9.17 12.70 -12.49
CA HIS A 125 -8.03 12.33 -11.65
C HIS A 125 -7.78 13.34 -10.52
N THR A 126 -7.95 14.63 -10.79
CA THR A 126 -7.85 15.72 -9.81
C THR A 126 -8.83 15.53 -8.66
N LEU A 127 -10.05 15.06 -8.94
CA LEU A 127 -11.09 14.85 -7.93
C LEU A 127 -10.75 13.65 -7.03
N LEU A 128 -10.30 12.55 -7.64
CA LEU A 128 -9.89 11.34 -6.90
C LEU A 128 -8.70 11.63 -5.98
N ASP A 129 -7.65 12.27 -6.49
CA ASP A 129 -6.47 12.67 -5.71
C ASP A 129 -6.85 13.62 -4.56
N SER A 130 -7.76 14.57 -4.81
CA SER A 130 -8.26 15.48 -3.78
C SER A 130 -8.95 14.74 -2.64
N MET A 131 -9.83 13.78 -2.94
CA MET A 131 -10.54 12.98 -1.93
C MET A 131 -9.56 12.13 -1.10
N THR A 132 -8.58 11.52 -1.76
CA THR A 132 -7.55 10.71 -1.10
C THR A 132 -6.67 11.58 -0.20
N LEU A 133 -6.28 12.78 -0.65
CA LEU A 133 -5.50 13.73 0.15
C LEU A 133 -6.27 14.20 1.40
N ILE A 134 -7.53 14.61 1.25
CA ILE A 134 -8.37 15.03 2.39
C ILE A 134 -8.46 13.93 3.44
N THR A 135 -8.67 12.69 2.99
CA THR A 135 -8.80 11.56 3.89
C THR A 135 -7.48 11.20 4.58
N THR A 136 -6.36 11.30 3.86
CA THR A 136 -5.01 11.12 4.42
C THR A 136 -4.69 12.19 5.47
N LEU A 137 -5.03 13.45 5.21
CA LEU A 137 -4.87 14.54 6.18
C LEU A 137 -5.71 14.31 7.45
N TRP A 138 -6.94 13.79 7.30
CA TRP A 138 -7.77 13.39 8.43
C TRP A 138 -7.16 12.24 9.24
N VAL A 139 -6.54 11.25 8.58
CA VAL A 139 -5.80 10.16 9.22
C VAL A 139 -4.63 10.71 10.04
N ILE A 140 -3.80 11.58 9.43
CA ILE A 140 -2.67 12.25 10.10
C ILE A 140 -3.14 13.03 11.33
N TYR A 141 -4.18 13.83 11.19
CA TYR A 141 -4.78 14.60 12.29
C TYR A 141 -5.23 13.66 13.43
N THR A 142 -5.89 12.55 13.08
CA THR A 142 -6.38 11.58 14.07
C THR A 142 -5.23 10.93 14.84
N ILE A 143 -4.14 10.55 14.17
CA ILE A 143 -2.95 9.97 14.82
C ILE A 143 -2.28 11.01 15.73
N ARG A 144 -2.04 12.23 15.24
CA ARG A 144 -1.29 13.27 15.97
C ARG A 144 -2.03 13.82 17.19
N PHE A 145 -3.35 13.95 17.12
CA PHE A 145 -4.14 14.63 18.16
C PHE A 145 -5.09 13.73 18.94
N LYS A 146 -5.83 12.83 18.27
CA LYS A 146 -6.88 12.04 18.93
C LYS A 146 -6.36 10.72 19.50
N LEU A 147 -5.47 10.04 18.78
CA LEU A 147 -4.98 8.69 19.10
C LEU A 147 -3.49 8.67 19.45
N LYS A 148 -2.91 9.82 19.82
CA LYS A 148 -1.49 10.00 20.10
C LYS A 148 -0.94 8.99 21.11
N SER A 149 -1.72 8.63 22.13
CA SER A 149 -1.31 7.67 23.17
C SER A 149 -1.09 6.25 22.64
N SER A 150 -1.79 5.86 21.58
CA SER A 150 -1.66 4.54 20.93
C SER A 150 -0.59 4.51 19.82
N HIS A 151 0.02 5.66 19.52
CA HIS A 151 1.05 5.75 18.48
C HIS A 151 2.41 5.31 19.01
N LEU A 152 2.92 4.20 18.46
CA LEU A 152 4.22 3.63 18.82
C LEU A 152 5.37 4.34 18.09
N ALA A 153 5.68 5.57 18.52
CA ALA A 153 6.71 6.42 17.88
C ALA A 153 8.11 5.76 17.83
N GLU A 154 8.44 4.91 18.81
CA GLU A 154 9.71 4.19 18.87
C GLU A 154 9.86 3.17 17.72
N MET A 155 8.75 2.59 17.26
CA MET A 155 8.72 1.65 16.15
C MET A 155 8.81 2.36 14.80
N ASP A 156 8.32 3.60 14.70
CA ASP A 156 8.35 4.44 13.48
C ASP A 156 9.70 5.17 13.36
N ASN A 157 10.79 4.41 13.34
CA ASN A 157 12.14 4.92 13.47
C ASN A 157 12.80 5.35 12.14
N LEU A 158 12.23 5.04 10.98
CA LEU A 158 12.79 5.41 9.66
C LEU A 158 12.67 6.94 9.45
N PRO A 159 13.77 7.71 9.33
CA PRO A 159 13.65 9.14 9.12
C PRO A 159 13.13 9.50 7.72
N ILE A 160 12.21 10.47 7.63
CA ILE A 160 11.54 10.88 6.38
C ILE A 160 12.55 11.36 5.32
N TYR A 161 13.65 12.01 5.73
CA TYR A 161 14.65 12.53 4.79
C TYR A 161 15.38 11.45 3.98
N TYR A 162 15.49 10.21 4.50
CA TYR A 162 16.05 9.09 3.72
C TYR A 162 15.16 8.70 2.54
N VAL A 163 13.88 9.05 2.58
CA VAL A 163 12.95 8.85 1.46
C VAL A 163 12.90 10.09 0.57
N LEU A 164 12.76 11.28 1.16
CA LEU A 164 12.61 12.53 0.41
C LEU A 164 13.86 12.88 -0.41
N ILE A 165 15.06 12.83 0.18
CA ILE A 165 16.29 13.31 -0.47
C ILE A 165 16.57 12.50 -1.76
N PRO A 166 16.57 11.15 -1.76
CA PRO A 166 16.77 10.39 -2.99
C PRO A 166 15.71 10.67 -4.06
N CYS A 167 14.45 10.83 -3.68
CA CYS A 167 13.36 11.15 -4.62
C CYS A 167 13.56 12.52 -5.26
N THR A 168 13.96 13.53 -4.48
CA THR A 168 14.26 14.88 -4.98
C THR A 168 15.47 14.86 -5.92
N VAL A 169 16.56 14.18 -5.54
CA VAL A 169 17.75 14.06 -6.40
C VAL A 169 17.40 13.37 -7.71
N LEU A 170 16.65 12.26 -7.65
CA LEU A 170 16.24 11.52 -8.85
C LEU A 170 15.32 12.36 -9.74
N ALA A 171 14.41 13.15 -9.17
CA ALA A 171 13.55 14.08 -9.91
C ALA A 171 14.34 15.19 -10.61
N LEU A 172 15.41 15.69 -10.00
CA LEU A 172 16.29 16.67 -10.65
C LEU A 172 17.05 16.05 -11.83
N LEU A 173 17.50 14.80 -11.69
CA LEU A 173 18.27 14.10 -12.72
C LEU A 173 17.39 13.59 -13.87
N VAL A 174 16.25 12.97 -13.57
CA VAL A 174 15.37 12.34 -14.55
C VAL A 174 13.92 12.76 -14.31
N HIS A 175 13.45 13.65 -15.18
CA HIS A 175 12.09 14.20 -15.21
C HIS A 175 11.61 14.22 -16.68
N PRO A 176 10.30 14.28 -16.97
CA PRO A 176 9.78 14.29 -18.34
C PRO A 176 10.42 15.40 -19.18
N LYS A 177 10.46 15.27 -20.51
CA LYS A 177 10.87 16.34 -21.42
C LYS A 177 9.67 16.90 -22.19
N THR A 178 8.66 17.37 -21.47
CA THR A 178 7.45 18.00 -22.02
C THR A 178 7.61 19.51 -22.18
N SER A 179 6.63 20.18 -22.80
CA SER A 179 6.61 21.63 -23.04
C SER A 179 6.34 22.48 -21.80
N HIS A 180 5.93 21.86 -20.69
CA HIS A 180 5.61 22.56 -19.44
C HIS A 180 6.87 23.15 -18.77
N HIS A 181 6.65 24.11 -17.86
CA HIS A 181 7.72 24.69 -17.07
C HIS A 181 8.54 23.63 -16.33
N ILE A 182 9.86 23.83 -16.28
CA ILE A 182 10.82 22.92 -15.66
C ILE A 182 10.45 22.55 -14.22
N VAL A 183 9.89 23.49 -13.45
CA VAL A 183 9.46 23.26 -12.07
C VAL A 183 8.34 22.21 -12.02
N ASN A 184 7.31 22.34 -12.87
CA ASN A 184 6.18 21.40 -12.91
C ASN A 184 6.64 20.01 -13.34
N ARG A 185 7.58 19.95 -14.29
CA ARG A 185 8.20 18.70 -14.75
C ARG A 185 8.94 17.97 -13.62
N ILE A 186 9.74 18.71 -12.85
CA ILE A 186 10.48 18.16 -11.70
C ILE A 186 9.51 17.76 -10.57
N LEU A 187 8.49 18.57 -10.29
CA LEU A 187 7.50 18.28 -9.25
C LEU A 187 6.70 17.02 -9.57
N TRP A 188 6.30 16.83 -10.83
CA TRP A 188 5.64 15.59 -11.23
C TRP A 188 6.57 14.38 -11.12
N ALA A 189 7.84 14.52 -11.54
CA ALA A 189 8.81 13.45 -11.33
C ALA A 189 9.01 13.11 -9.86
N PHE A 190 9.08 14.12 -9.02
CA PHE A 190 9.20 13.97 -7.58
C PHE A 190 8.02 13.22 -6.96
N CYS A 191 6.76 13.54 -7.34
CA CYS A 191 5.61 12.85 -6.75
C CYS A 191 5.52 11.39 -7.21
N VAL A 192 5.88 11.07 -8.45
CA VAL A 192 5.96 9.68 -8.95
C VAL A 192 7.00 8.87 -8.18
N TYR A 193 8.22 9.40 -8.02
CA TYR A 193 9.26 8.69 -7.25
C TYR A 193 8.91 8.56 -5.77
N LEU A 194 8.38 9.62 -5.17
CA LEU A 194 8.00 9.62 -3.76
C LEU A 194 6.86 8.63 -3.49
N GLU A 195 5.87 8.54 -4.37
CA GLU A 195 4.79 7.57 -4.28
C GLU A 195 5.32 6.14 -4.20
N ALA A 196 6.27 5.80 -5.07
CA ALA A 196 6.79 4.44 -5.20
C ALA A 196 7.41 3.91 -3.90
N VAL A 197 7.97 4.78 -3.07
CA VAL A 197 8.70 4.41 -1.84
C VAL A 197 8.07 4.94 -0.54
N SER A 198 6.98 5.71 -0.64
CA SER A 198 6.27 6.30 0.52
C SER A 198 5.77 5.30 1.55
N VAL A 199 5.58 4.03 1.14
CA VAL A 199 5.10 2.94 2.00
C VAL A 199 6.19 2.32 2.88
N LEU A 200 7.47 2.60 2.62
CA LEU A 200 8.59 1.99 3.35
C LEU A 200 8.52 2.16 4.88
N PRO A 201 8.20 3.35 5.45
CA PRO A 201 8.07 3.47 6.90
C PRO A 201 6.95 2.61 7.47
N GLN A 202 5.84 2.41 6.74
CA GLN A 202 4.74 1.55 7.17
C GLN A 202 5.18 0.09 7.29
N LEU A 203 5.86 -0.44 6.27
CA LEU A 203 6.39 -1.80 6.32
C LEU A 203 7.42 -1.96 7.44
N ARG A 204 8.28 -0.96 7.64
CA ARG A 204 9.26 -0.96 8.74
C ARG A 204 8.61 -1.04 10.11
N VAL A 205 7.53 -0.29 10.36
CA VAL A 205 6.76 -0.38 11.61
C VAL A 205 6.18 -1.78 11.81
N MET A 206 5.64 -2.38 10.75
CA MET A 206 5.06 -3.73 10.81
C MET A 206 6.10 -4.80 11.13
N GLN A 207 7.30 -4.68 10.56
CA GLN A 207 8.44 -5.54 10.91
C GLN A 207 8.86 -5.37 12.37
N ASN A 208 8.99 -4.12 12.83
CA ASN A 208 9.44 -3.82 14.19
C ASN A 208 8.42 -4.31 15.24
N THR A 209 7.13 -4.28 14.90
CA THR A 209 6.04 -4.71 15.80
C THR A 209 5.86 -6.23 15.83
N LYS A 210 6.31 -6.96 14.79
CA LYS A 210 6.22 -8.44 14.60
C LYS A 210 4.80 -9.04 14.54
N VAL A 211 3.83 -8.42 15.21
CA VAL A 211 2.41 -8.77 15.18
C VAL A 211 1.65 -7.63 14.55
N VAL A 212 1.04 -7.88 13.39
CA VAL A 212 0.25 -6.89 12.67
C VAL A 212 -1.22 -7.10 12.99
N GLU A 213 -1.88 -6.04 13.45
CA GLU A 213 -3.33 -6.05 13.68
C GLU A 213 -4.11 -6.29 12.38
N PRO A 214 -5.22 -7.05 12.42
CA PRO A 214 -5.96 -7.47 11.22
C PRO A 214 -6.38 -6.30 10.32
N PHE A 215 -6.97 -5.24 10.90
CA PHE A 215 -7.42 -4.07 10.12
C PHE A 215 -6.27 -3.33 9.44
N THR A 216 -5.11 -3.23 10.09
CA THR A 216 -3.91 -2.66 9.46
C THR A 216 -3.43 -3.53 8.31
N ALA A 217 -3.45 -4.86 8.51
CA ALA A 217 -3.06 -5.81 7.48
C ALA A 217 -3.99 -5.74 6.26
N HIS A 218 -5.31 -5.66 6.46
CA HIS A 218 -6.30 -5.46 5.40
C HIS A 218 -6.08 -4.15 4.63
N TYR A 219 -5.80 -3.05 5.34
CA TYR A 219 -5.48 -1.76 4.71
C TYR A 219 -4.22 -1.86 3.83
N VAL A 220 -3.11 -2.40 4.36
CA VAL A 220 -1.85 -2.51 3.61
C VAL A 220 -1.97 -3.51 2.46
N PHE A 221 -2.77 -4.56 2.61
CA PHE A 221 -3.06 -5.51 1.54
C PHE A 221 -3.86 -4.85 0.40
N ALA A 222 -4.93 -4.12 0.74
CA ALA A 222 -5.69 -3.35 -0.23
C ALA A 222 -4.80 -2.32 -0.94
N LEU A 223 -3.92 -1.63 -0.21
CA LEU A 223 -2.91 -0.75 -0.79
C LEU A 223 -2.04 -1.52 -1.80
N GLY A 224 -1.50 -2.69 -1.45
CA GLY A 224 -0.71 -3.54 -2.34
C GLY A 224 -1.44 -3.96 -3.62
N VAL A 225 -2.72 -4.35 -3.50
CA VAL A 225 -3.57 -4.68 -4.66
C VAL A 225 -3.78 -3.46 -5.55
N ALA A 226 -4.06 -2.29 -4.97
CA ALA A 226 -4.21 -1.05 -5.72
C ALA A 226 -2.93 -0.75 -6.52
N ARG A 227 -1.74 -0.89 -5.92
CA ARG A 227 -0.46 -0.64 -6.64
C ARG A 227 -0.18 -1.65 -7.73
N PHE A 228 -0.53 -2.92 -7.52
CA PHE A 228 -0.45 -3.92 -8.59
C PHE A 228 -1.37 -3.56 -9.78
N LEU A 229 -2.59 -3.09 -9.52
CA LEU A 229 -3.52 -2.67 -10.58
C LEU A 229 -3.02 -1.41 -11.32
N SER A 230 -2.47 -0.42 -10.61
CA SER A 230 -1.81 0.75 -11.22
C SER A 230 -0.64 0.33 -12.10
N CYS A 231 0.22 -0.56 -11.61
CA CYS A 231 1.33 -1.10 -12.39
C CYS A 231 0.82 -1.86 -13.63
N ALA A 232 -0.23 -2.66 -13.50
CA ALA A 232 -0.83 -3.37 -14.62
C ALA A 232 -1.39 -2.39 -15.67
N HIS A 233 -2.08 -1.33 -15.25
CA HIS A 233 -2.56 -0.26 -16.13
C HIS A 233 -1.41 0.32 -16.96
N TRP A 234 -0.31 0.74 -16.32
CA TRP A 234 0.85 1.30 -17.02
C TRP A 234 1.57 0.30 -17.95
N VAL A 235 1.72 -0.96 -17.51
CA VAL A 235 2.32 -2.03 -18.33
C VAL A 235 1.49 -2.26 -19.58
N LEU A 236 0.17 -2.41 -19.43
CA LEU A 236 -0.72 -2.72 -20.54
C LEU A 236 -0.85 -1.53 -21.51
N GLN A 237 -0.93 -0.30 -20.99
CA GLN A 237 -0.91 0.91 -21.83
C GLN A 237 0.37 0.99 -22.68
N MET A 238 1.51 0.60 -22.10
CA MET A 238 2.80 0.51 -22.81
C MET A 238 2.82 -0.58 -23.89
N LEU A 239 2.12 -1.70 -23.67
CA LEU A 239 2.07 -2.83 -24.62
C LEU A 239 1.08 -2.61 -25.77
N ASP A 240 -0.06 -1.96 -25.52
CA ASP A 240 -1.16 -1.88 -26.49
C ASP A 240 -1.12 -0.63 -27.39
N SER A 241 -0.53 0.49 -26.96
CA SER A 241 -0.64 1.75 -27.69
C SER A 241 0.65 2.22 -28.39
N ARG A 242 0.52 2.19 -29.72
CA ARG A 242 1.25 2.95 -30.74
C ARG A 242 1.25 4.46 -30.38
N SER A 243 2.42 5.11 -30.47
CA SER A 243 2.68 6.58 -30.49
C SER A 243 2.20 7.50 -29.35
N PHE A 244 1.12 7.24 -28.62
CA PHE A 244 0.56 8.21 -27.65
C PHE A 244 1.38 8.35 -26.37
N LEU A 245 1.84 7.26 -25.76
CA LEU A 245 2.71 7.31 -24.56
C LEU A 245 4.01 8.08 -24.82
N PHE A 246 4.65 7.88 -25.98
CA PHE A 246 5.83 8.66 -26.39
C PHE A 246 5.53 10.14 -26.61
N THR A 247 4.28 10.48 -26.96
CA THR A 247 3.86 11.87 -27.20
C THR A 247 3.45 12.58 -25.90
N ALA A 248 2.77 11.88 -24.98
CA ALA A 248 2.27 12.44 -23.72
C ALA A 248 3.35 12.49 -22.61
N LEU A 249 4.14 11.42 -22.45
CA LEU A 249 5.26 11.38 -21.48
C LEU A 249 6.52 12.09 -22.02
N GLY A 250 6.54 12.39 -23.31
CA GLY A 250 7.71 12.87 -24.04
C GLY A 250 8.73 11.75 -24.33
N TYR A 251 9.85 12.14 -24.91
CA TYR A 251 10.93 11.23 -25.31
C TYR A 251 12.04 11.13 -24.25
N GLY A 252 12.75 10.01 -24.23
CA GLY A 252 13.93 9.78 -23.40
C GLY A 252 13.71 8.74 -22.30
N LEU A 253 14.43 8.88 -21.18
CA LEU A 253 14.42 7.90 -20.08
C LEU A 253 13.13 7.95 -19.23
N TRP A 254 12.33 8.99 -19.36
CA TRP A 254 11.20 9.25 -18.46
C TRP A 254 10.09 8.18 -18.49
N PRO A 255 9.56 7.73 -19.65
CA PRO A 255 8.57 6.65 -19.68
C PRO A 255 9.05 5.37 -19.00
N SER A 256 10.34 5.03 -19.16
CA SER A 256 10.95 3.87 -18.50
C SER A 256 11.05 4.06 -16.98
N MET A 257 11.30 5.28 -16.51
CA MET A 257 11.34 5.59 -15.08
C MET A 257 9.97 5.57 -14.42
N VAL A 258 8.90 5.97 -15.11
CA VAL A 258 7.52 5.81 -14.62
C VAL A 258 7.21 4.33 -14.41
N LEU A 259 7.46 3.49 -15.44
CA LEU A 259 7.25 2.05 -15.34
C LEU A 259 8.11 1.42 -14.24
N LEU A 260 9.37 1.83 -14.11
CA LEU A 260 10.25 1.37 -13.04
C LEU A 260 9.70 1.74 -11.65
N SER A 261 9.13 2.92 -11.49
CA SER A 261 8.54 3.38 -10.22
C SER A 261 7.34 2.51 -9.82
N GLU A 262 6.46 2.20 -10.78
CA GLU A 262 5.32 1.28 -10.58
C GLU A 262 5.76 -0.13 -10.19
N ILE A 263 6.81 -0.64 -10.84
CA ILE A 263 7.40 -1.94 -10.53
C ILE A 263 8.01 -1.93 -9.12
N VAL A 264 8.78 -0.91 -8.77
CA VAL A 264 9.40 -0.76 -7.44
C VAL A 264 8.31 -0.78 -6.36
N GLN A 265 7.24 0.01 -6.54
CA GLN A 265 6.15 0.06 -5.59
C GLN A 265 5.45 -1.29 -5.41
N THR A 266 5.15 -1.96 -6.52
CA THR A 266 4.52 -3.28 -6.53
C THR A 266 5.41 -4.31 -5.83
N PHE A 267 6.71 -4.28 -6.09
CA PHE A 267 7.67 -5.21 -5.53
C PHE A 267 7.83 -5.06 -4.01
N ILE A 268 7.95 -3.81 -3.53
CA ILE A 268 8.02 -3.50 -2.09
C ILE A 268 6.81 -4.07 -1.33
N LEU A 269 5.62 -4.05 -1.92
CA LEU A 269 4.39 -4.54 -1.29
C LEU A 269 4.12 -6.04 -1.54
N ALA A 270 4.77 -6.65 -2.53
CA ALA A 270 4.48 -8.02 -2.95
C ALA A 270 4.77 -9.05 -1.84
N ASP A 271 5.87 -8.89 -1.12
CA ASP A 271 6.21 -9.81 -0.01
C ASP A 271 5.18 -9.73 1.12
N PHE A 272 4.76 -8.52 1.50
CA PHE A 272 3.69 -8.36 2.47
C PHE A 272 2.40 -9.02 2.01
N CYS A 273 1.98 -8.79 0.76
CA CYS A 273 0.78 -9.39 0.19
C CYS A 273 0.83 -10.92 0.18
N TYR A 274 2.01 -11.50 -0.11
CA TYR A 274 2.21 -12.94 -0.06
C TYR A 274 1.99 -13.50 1.35
N TYR A 275 2.61 -12.90 2.37
CA TYR A 275 2.46 -13.36 3.75
C TYR A 275 1.05 -13.14 4.28
N TYR A 276 0.38 -12.08 3.86
CA TYR A 276 -1.03 -11.85 4.18
C TYR A 276 -1.93 -12.95 3.60
N ILE A 277 -1.78 -13.31 2.32
CA ILE A 277 -2.58 -14.39 1.71
C ILE A 277 -2.30 -15.72 2.42
N LYS A 278 -1.02 -15.99 2.72
CA LYS A 278 -0.61 -17.20 3.45
C LYS A 278 -1.28 -17.27 4.83
N SER A 279 -1.26 -16.20 5.62
CA SER A 279 -1.86 -16.19 6.95
C SER A 279 -3.38 -16.39 6.91
N VAL A 280 -4.06 -15.81 5.90
CA VAL A 280 -5.50 -16.00 5.70
C VAL A 280 -5.82 -17.45 5.35
N TYR A 281 -5.04 -18.07 4.46
CA TYR A 281 -5.22 -19.48 4.09
C TYR A 281 -4.98 -20.43 5.27
N GLU A 282 -4.03 -20.11 6.14
CA GLU A 282 -3.72 -20.86 7.36
C GLU A 282 -4.73 -20.58 8.51
N GLY A 283 -5.71 -19.70 8.30
CA GLY A 283 -6.72 -19.35 9.31
C GLY A 283 -6.17 -18.50 10.46
N GLN A 284 -4.99 -17.90 10.29
CA GLN A 284 -4.40 -17.01 11.29
C GLN A 284 -5.00 -15.61 11.18
N LEU A 285 -5.62 -15.14 12.26
CA LEU A 285 -6.24 -13.81 12.31
C LEU A 285 -5.19 -12.67 12.31
N MET A 286 -3.97 -12.94 12.78
CA MET A 286 -2.88 -11.97 12.88
C MET A 286 -1.77 -12.33 11.91
N VAL A 287 -1.30 -11.34 11.14
CA VAL A 287 -0.14 -11.52 10.27
C VAL A 287 1.13 -11.44 11.11
N ARG A 288 1.92 -12.51 11.11
CA ARG A 288 3.26 -12.54 11.70
C ARG A 288 4.29 -12.46 10.58
N LEU A 289 5.07 -11.37 10.56
CA LEU A 289 6.13 -11.20 9.57
C LEU A 289 7.42 -11.86 10.06
N PRO A 290 8.12 -12.66 9.23
CA PRO A 290 9.44 -13.16 9.60
C PRO A 290 10.45 -12.00 9.67
N SER A 291 11.50 -12.19 10.47
CA SER A 291 12.55 -11.18 10.62
C SER A 291 13.31 -11.03 9.29
N GLY A 292 13.27 -9.85 8.66
CA GLY A 292 14.06 -9.53 7.46
C GLY A 292 13.32 -9.34 6.14
N VAL A 293 11.99 -9.22 6.13
CA VAL A 293 11.20 -9.01 4.89
C VAL A 293 11.05 -7.52 4.54
N VAL A 294 11.94 -6.94 3.74
CA VAL A 294 11.73 -5.65 3.02
C VAL A 294 11.99 -5.84 1.54
#